data_AF-A0A7Y2KZM1-F1
#
_entry.id   AF-A0A7Y2KZM1-F1
#
_cell.length_a   1.000
_cell.length_b   1.000
_cell.length_c   1.000
_cell.angle_alpha   90.00
_cell.angle_beta   90.00
_cell.angle_gamma   90.00
#
_symmetry.space_group_name_H-M   'P 1'
#
loop_
_entity.id
_entity.type
_entity.pdbx_description
1 polymer ?
#
loop_
_entity_poly.entity_id
_entity_poly.type
_entity_poly.pdbx_seq_one_letter_code
_entity_poly.pdbx_strand_id
1 'polypeptide(L)'
;MSLANDSVLWALMAYALAIATSGLLLRYFPALQRLLSHPGQSRYASVDGLRGYLAFGVFVHHMAIIWVFLHTGVFDVPKSKFYAQIGLASVALFFMITGFLFWGRL
;
A
#
# COMPACT_ATOMS: atom_id res chain seq x y z
N MET A 1 -2.07 -4.82 29.27
CA MET A 1 -2.85 -4.26 28.14
C MET A 1 -2.05 -4.46 26.87
N SER A 2 -2.56 -5.32 25.97
CA SER A 2 -1.81 -5.85 24.82
C SER A 2 -1.77 -4.85 23.66
N LEU A 3 -0.84 -3.90 23.70
CA LEU A 3 -0.65 -2.83 22.69
C LEU A 3 -0.30 -3.36 21.28
N ALA A 4 0.09 -4.64 21.16
CA ALA A 4 0.42 -5.26 19.90
C ALA A 4 -0.81 -5.62 19.05
N ASN A 5 -1.97 -5.85 19.67
CA ASN A 5 -3.16 -6.27 18.94
C ASN A 5 -3.95 -5.09 18.37
N ASP A 6 -4.02 -3.98 19.11
CA ASP A 6 -4.76 -2.78 18.71
C ASP A 6 -4.15 -2.10 17.48
N SER A 7 -2.82 -2.05 17.40
CA SER A 7 -2.10 -1.48 16.26
C SER A 7 -2.34 -2.25 14.96
N VAL A 8 -2.31 -3.58 15.01
CA VAL A 8 -2.60 -4.44 13.85
C VAL A 8 -4.04 -4.25 13.37
N LEU A 9 -5.00 -4.13 14.29
CA LEU A 9 -6.40 -3.85 13.94
C LEU A 9 -6.56 -2.52 13.20
N TRP A 10 -5.89 -1.46 13.64
CA TRP A 10 -5.90 -0.17 12.94
C TRP A 10 -5.32 -0.26 11.52
N ALA A 11 -4.25 -1.03 11.33
CA ALA A 11 -3.67 -1.26 10.00
C ALA A 11 -4.62 -2.05 9.09
N LEU A 12 -5.27 -3.09 9.61
CA LEU A 12 -6.27 -3.86 8.86
C LEU A 12 -7.50 -3.01 8.51
N MET A 13 -7.96 -2.17 9.44
CA MET A 13 -9.07 -1.25 9.19
C MET A 13 -8.73 -0.20 8.13
N ALA A 14 -7.52 0.37 8.15
CA ALA A 14 -7.07 1.31 7.12
C ALA A 14 -7.04 0.66 5.73
N TYR A 15 -6.55 -0.58 5.64
CA TYR A 15 -6.55 -1.33 4.39
C TYR A 15 -7.96 -1.71 3.91
N ALA A 16 -8.83 -2.14 4.81
CA ALA A 16 -10.23 -2.42 4.50
C ALA A 16 -10.95 -1.16 4.01
N LEU A 17 -10.69 -0.01 4.64
CA LEU A 17 -11.24 1.28 4.22
C LEU A 17 -10.73 1.66 2.82
N ALA A 18 -9.44 1.47 2.52
CA ALA A 18 -8.87 1.73 1.20
C ALA A 18 -9.52 0.86 0.11
N ILE A 19 -9.75 -0.42 0.38
CA ILE A 19 -10.45 -1.33 -0.54
C ILE A 19 -11.92 -0.92 -0.71
N ALA A 20 -12.61 -0.64 0.40
CA ALA A 20 -14.02 -0.26 0.38
C ALA A 20 -14.25 1.06 -0.35
N THR A 21 -13.41 2.07 -0.11
CA THR A 21 -13.48 3.37 -0.80
C THR A 21 -13.17 3.24 -2.28
N SER A 22 -12.15 2.46 -2.67
CA SER A 22 -11.87 2.15 -4.08
C SER A 22 -13.07 1.46 -4.76
N GLY A 23 -13.67 0.46 -4.11
CA GLY A 23 -14.86 -0.22 -4.61
C GLY A 23 -16.09 0.69 -4.71
N LEU A 24 -16.31 1.56 -3.72
CA LEU A 24 -17.38 2.57 -3.75
C LEU A 24 -17.15 3.58 -4.90
N LEU A 25 -15.93 4.10 -5.06
CA LEU A 25 -15.62 5.07 -6.11
C LEU A 25 -15.91 4.51 -7.50
N LEU A 26 -15.52 3.26 -7.76
CA LEU A 26 -15.81 2.59 -9.03
C LEU A 26 -17.31 2.32 -9.23
N ARG A 27 -18.06 2.10 -8.14
CA ARG A 27 -19.51 1.84 -8.20
C ARG A 27 -20.35 3.12 -8.36
N TYR A 28 -19.94 4.22 -7.73
CA TYR A 28 -20.66 5.49 -7.77
C TYR A 28 -20.26 6.38 -8.96
N PHE A 29 -19.07 6.21 -9.54
CA PHE A 29 -18.59 7.01 -10.66
C PHE A 29 -18.33 6.14 -11.91
N PRO A 30 -19.38 5.73 -12.65
CA PRO A 30 -19.24 4.90 -13.85
C PRO A 30 -18.48 5.60 -14.99
N ALA A 31 -18.35 6.93 -14.96
CA ALA A 31 -17.47 7.68 -15.86
C ALA A 31 -15.98 7.33 -15.66
N LEU A 32 -15.57 7.10 -14.40
CA LEU A 32 -14.22 6.67 -14.04
C LEU A 32 -13.96 5.24 -14.53
N GLN A 33 -14.95 4.35 -14.41
CA GLN A 33 -14.88 3.00 -14.99
C GLN A 33 -14.68 3.05 -16.50
N ARG A 34 -15.40 3.90 -17.24
CA ARG A 34 -15.25 4.01 -18.71
C ARG A 34 -13.88 4.57 -19.12
N LEU A 35 -13.31 5.50 -18.36
CA LEU A 35 -11.96 6.01 -18.59
C LEU A 35 -10.90 4.92 -18.36
N LEU A 36 -11.05 4.12 -17.29
CA LEU A 36 -10.15 3.02 -16.94
C LEU A 36 -10.31 1.79 -17.87
N SER A 37 -11.48 1.63 -18.50
CA SER A 37 -11.79 0.50 -19.38
C SER A 37 -11.28 0.67 -20.81
N HIS A 38 -10.47 1.70 -21.11
CA HIS A 38 -9.93 1.90 -22.46
C HIS A 38 -9.08 0.68 -22.88
N PRO A 39 -9.52 -0.15 -23.85
CA PRO A 39 -8.95 -1.48 -24.09
C PRO A 39 -7.53 -1.50 -24.67
N GLY A 40 -6.90 -0.34 -24.91
CA GLY A 40 -5.72 -0.21 -25.76
C GLY A 40 -4.37 -0.09 -25.06
N GLN A 41 -4.29 0.32 -23.78
CA GLN A 41 -3.00 0.75 -23.21
C GLN A 41 -2.44 -0.10 -22.07
N SER A 42 -3.23 -0.95 -21.42
CA SER A 42 -2.81 -1.52 -20.14
C SER A 42 -3.00 -3.02 -20.05
N ARG A 43 -2.18 -3.76 -20.82
CA ARG A 43 -2.01 -5.23 -20.67
C ARG A 43 -1.68 -5.63 -19.22
N TYR A 44 -1.25 -4.68 -18.38
CA TYR A 44 -0.87 -4.88 -16.98
C TYR A 44 -1.58 -3.91 -16.00
N ALA A 45 -2.81 -3.46 -16.29
CA ALA A 45 -3.55 -2.49 -15.47
C ALA A 45 -3.67 -2.89 -13.99
N SER A 46 -3.99 -4.16 -13.73
CA SER A 46 -4.12 -4.68 -12.37
C SER A 46 -2.78 -4.68 -11.63
N VAL A 47 -1.67 -4.91 -12.34
CA VAL A 47 -0.31 -4.89 -11.78
C VAL A 47 0.13 -3.45 -11.46
N ASP A 48 -0.23 -2.49 -12.33
CA ASP A 48 -0.01 -1.07 -12.08
C ASP A 48 -0.86 -0.55 -10.89
N GLY A 49 -2.10 -1.03 -10.76
CA GLY A 49 -2.95 -0.77 -9.59
C GLY A 49 -2.40 -1.36 -8.30
N LEU A 50 -1.85 -2.57 -8.35
CA LEU A 50 -1.17 -3.22 -7.22
C LEU A 50 0.02 -2.38 -6.74
N ARG A 51 0.78 -1.77 -7.64
CA ARG A 51 1.87 -0.84 -7.29
C ARG A 51 1.36 0.31 -6.40
N GLY A 52 0.20 0.87 -6.69
CA GLY A 52 -0.42 1.92 -5.88
C GLY A 52 -0.74 1.45 -4.45
N TYR A 53 -1.24 0.23 -4.29
CA TYR A 53 -1.53 -0.34 -2.98
C TYR A 53 -0.26 -0.65 -2.16
N LEU A 54 0.80 -1.10 -2.83
CA LEU A 54 2.10 -1.31 -2.21
C LEU A 54 2.72 0.02 -1.75
N ALA A 55 2.57 1.10 -2.51
CA ALA A 55 3.01 2.43 -2.08
C ALA A 55 2.32 2.88 -0.78
N PHE A 56 1.03 2.58 -0.62
CA PHE A 56 0.33 2.82 0.64
C PHE A 56 0.89 1.98 1.81
N GLY A 57 1.27 0.73 1.56
CA GLY A 57 1.96 -0.11 2.55
C GLY A 57 3.30 0.47 3.02
N VAL A 58 4.08 1.04 2.09
CA VAL A 58 5.31 1.77 2.40
C VAL A 58 5.02 3.00 3.26
N PHE A 59 3.96 3.75 2.94
CA PHE A 59 3.54 4.90 3.74
C PHE A 59 3.18 4.51 5.18
N VAL A 60 2.38 3.46 5.38
CA VAL A 60 2.02 2.94 6.71
C VAL A 60 3.26 2.51 7.51
N HIS A 61 4.23 1.87 6.85
CA HIS A 61 5.49 1.49 7.48
C HIS A 61 6.29 2.71 7.97
N HIS A 62 6.41 3.77 7.15
CA HIS A 62 7.10 5.00 7.55
C HIS A 62 6.38 5.72 8.69
N MET A 63 5.04 5.76 8.66
CA MET A 63 4.24 6.29 9.77
C MET A 63 4.48 5.52 11.07
N ALA A 64 4.61 4.19 11.01
CA ALA A 64 4.91 3.37 12.19
C ALA A 64 6.32 3.68 12.75
N ILE A 65 7.34 3.85 11.89
CA ILE A 65 8.69 4.27 12.32
C ILE A 65 8.64 5.64 13.00
N ILE A 66 7.97 6.62 12.39
CA ILE A 66 7.83 7.98 12.95
C ILE A 66 7.08 7.93 14.29
N TRP A 67 6.01 7.15 14.38
CA TRP A 67 5.27 7.01 15.63
C TRP A 67 6.14 6.44 16.76
N VAL A 68 6.93 5.40 16.47
CA VAL A 68 7.90 4.84 17.43
C VAL A 68 8.92 5.91 17.83
N PHE A 69 9.51 6.60 16.85
CA PHE A 69 10.49 7.66 17.09
C PHE A 69 9.94 8.78 17.98
N LEU A 70 8.70 9.23 17.75
CA LEU A 70 8.06 10.26 18.57
C LEU A 70 7.79 9.80 20.01
N HIS A 71 7.58 8.50 20.24
CA HIS A 71 7.27 7.96 21.58
C HIS A 71 8.51 7.52 22.37
N THR A 72 9.57 7.06 21.70
CA THR A 72 10.78 6.53 22.35
C THR A 72 11.99 7.45 22.21
N GLY A 73 11.95 8.41 21.28
CA GLY A 73 13.11 9.22 20.89
C GLY A 73 14.16 8.45 20.09
N VAL A 74 13.93 7.16 19.79
CA VAL A 74 14.89 6.29 19.12
C VAL A 74 14.41 6.00 17.70
N PHE A 75 15.27 6.27 16.72
CA PHE A 75 15.00 5.94 15.33
C PHE A 75 15.38 4.47 15.10
N ASP A 76 14.42 3.58 15.35
CA ASP A 76 14.60 2.14 15.19
C ASP A 76 13.41 1.54 14.45
N VAL A 77 13.64 0.42 13.79
CA VAL A 77 12.60 -0.33 13.07
C VAL A 77 11.59 -0.86 14.10
N PRO A 78 10.28 -0.88 13.79
CA PRO A 78 9.30 -1.39 14.73
C PRO A 78 9.64 -2.82 15.13
N LYS A 79 9.79 -3.09 16.44
CA LYS A 79 10.10 -4.43 16.97
C LYS A 79 9.07 -5.48 16.58
N SER A 80 7.88 -5.04 16.17
CA SER A 80 6.86 -5.91 15.59
C SER A 80 7.30 -6.38 14.19
N LYS A 81 7.58 -7.69 14.10
CA LYS A 81 7.92 -8.37 12.84
C LYS A 81 6.90 -8.10 11.74
N PHE A 82 5.63 -7.89 12.09
CA PHE A 82 4.56 -7.60 11.13
C PHE A 82 4.77 -6.26 10.42
N TYR A 83 5.00 -5.18 11.16
CA TYR A 83 5.24 -3.86 10.57
C TYR A 83 6.55 -3.83 9.79
N ALA A 84 7.59 -4.52 10.28
CA ALA A 84 8.85 -4.67 9.55
C ALA A 84 8.66 -5.40 8.21
N GLN A 85 7.93 -6.51 8.20
CA GLN A 85 7.67 -7.29 6.99
C GLN A 85 6.75 -6.57 6.01
N ILE A 86 5.73 -5.85 6.48
CA ILE A 86 4.89 -5.01 5.59
C ILE A 86 5.74 -3.99 4.85
N GLY A 87 6.65 -3.31 5.55
CA GLY A 87 7.57 -2.36 4.91
C GLY A 87 8.44 -3.03 3.87
N LEU A 88 9.18 -4.07 4.27
CA LEU A 88 10.16 -4.73 3.42
C LEU A 88 9.52 -5.41 2.20
N ALA A 89 8.41 -6.14 2.40
CA ALA A 89 7.67 -6.76 1.31
C ALA A 89 7.04 -5.72 0.37
N SER A 90 6.47 -4.63 0.90
CA SER A 90 5.86 -3.59 0.07
C SER A 90 6.89 -2.87 -0.80
N VAL A 91 8.04 -2.50 -0.23
CA VAL A 91 9.13 -1.84 -0.98
C VAL A 91 9.69 -2.78 -2.06
N ALA A 92 9.97 -4.04 -1.70
CA ALA A 92 10.52 -5.01 -2.64
C ALA A 92 9.58 -5.26 -3.85
N LEU A 93 8.29 -5.51 -3.58
CA LEU A 93 7.31 -5.73 -4.63
C LEU A 93 7.03 -4.47 -5.45
N PHE A 94 7.04 -3.28 -4.83
CA PHE A 94 6.87 -2.00 -5.53
C PHE A 94 7.97 -1.80 -6.58
N PHE A 95 9.24 -1.98 -6.19
CA PHE A 95 10.36 -1.84 -7.12
C PHE A 95 10.38 -2.95 -8.17
N MET A 96 10.05 -4.19 -7.81
CA MET A 96 9.95 -5.30 -8.77
C MET A 96 8.89 -5.05 -9.84
N ILE A 97 7.68 -4.61 -9.44
CA ILE A 97 6.60 -4.27 -10.38
C ILE A 97 6.97 -3.08 -11.25
N THR A 98 7.57 -2.05 -10.66
CA THR A 98 8.04 -0.88 -11.41
C THR A 98 9.09 -1.28 -12.45
N GLY A 99 10.06 -2.09 -12.05
CA GLY A 99 11.05 -2.67 -12.97
C GLY A 99 10.38 -3.44 -14.10
N PHE A 100 9.45 -4.34 -13.79
CA PHE A 100 8.73 -5.13 -14.80
C PHE A 100 7.95 -4.26 -15.81
N LEU A 101 7.26 -3.22 -15.35
CA LEU A 101 6.44 -2.36 -16.22
C LEU A 101 7.26 -1.46 -17.14
N PHE A 102 8.45 -1.04 -16.71
CA PHE A 102 9.30 -0.10 -17.45
C PHE A 102 10.53 -0.76 -18.11
N TRP A 103 10.73 -2.07 -17.90
CA TRP A 103 11.81 -2.81 -18.56
C TRP A 103 11.66 -2.76 -20.08
N GLY A 104 12.68 -2.22 -20.77
CA GLY A 104 12.69 -2.09 -22.22
C GLY A 104 11.71 -1.04 -22.78
N ARG A 105 11.18 -0.13 -21.94
CA ARG A 105 10.34 1.00 -22.34
C ARG A 105 11.03 2.38 -22.20
N LEU A 106 12.36 2.40 -22.05
CA LEU A 106 13.19 3.62 -22.10
C LEU A 106 13.87 3.76 -23.47
#